data_AF-A0A914UMV9-F1
#
_entry.id   AF-A0A914UMV9-F1
#
_cell.length_a   1.000
_cell.length_b   1.000
_cell.length_c   1.000
_cell.angle_alpha   90.00
_cell.angle_beta   90.00
_cell.angle_gamma   90.00
#
_symmetry.space_group_name_H-M   'P 1'
#
loop_
_entity.id
_entity.type
_entity.pdbx_description
1 polymer ?
#
loop_
_entity_poly.entity_id
_entity_poly.type
_entity_poly.pdbx_seq_one_letter_code
_entity_poly.pdbx_strand_id
1 'polypeptide(L)'
;MNFPEPCDYLITMGTSLLVKGPVLFTLYGQVWALATMAVERCYATYRYHDYEKRDNRVGILLIAFQWLINTLWIYIATSGADLLEMKAYPSTATSTTSGAISTLFFILAGVEVTAFSVFLGLLLYNRRKRTQLGFVPLTEKYQIGENIRATQLMLPMVFTHFCCFIPTLFALPFYMKFIDPTVEQRGFTVYSETVYTSPFYCVLLPIVLFWRHKVLRYNLQKVMGMNAISPDAPPDQQQVRHFQLLKESWNGPLA
;
A
#
# COMPACT_ATOMS: atom_id res chain seq x y z
N MET A 1 -5.60 34.18 24.35
CA MET A 1 -7.02 33.86 24.22
C MET A 1 -7.35 32.93 25.37
N ASN A 2 -8.14 33.40 26.34
CA ASN A 2 -8.60 32.56 27.45
C ASN A 2 -9.95 31.99 27.03
N PHE A 3 -9.98 30.68 26.74
CA PHE A 3 -11.22 29.95 26.51
C PHE A 3 -11.70 29.42 27.87
N PRO A 4 -12.90 29.81 28.33
CA PRO A 4 -13.41 29.43 29.65
C PRO A 4 -13.76 27.94 29.75
N GLU A 5 -13.95 27.24 28.63
CA GLU A 5 -14.19 25.81 28.59
C GLU A 5 -13.15 25.07 27.71
N PRO A 6 -12.54 23.98 28.21
CA PRO A 6 -11.55 23.19 27.47
C PRO A 6 -12.15 22.37 26.31
N CYS A 7 -13.45 22.45 26.06
CA CYS A 7 -14.14 21.76 24.97
C CYS A 7 -14.41 22.65 23.75
N ASP A 8 -14.12 23.96 23.84
CA ASP A 8 -14.38 24.95 22.78
C ASP A 8 -13.19 25.15 21.81
N TYR A 9 -12.28 24.17 21.72
CA TYR A 9 -11.18 24.20 20.75
C TYR A 9 -11.72 23.97 19.33
N LEU A 10 -12.26 25.03 18.74
CA LEU A 10 -12.51 25.12 17.31
C LEU A 10 -11.18 25.24 16.58
N ILE A 11 -10.95 24.35 15.64
CA ILE A 11 -9.81 24.43 14.73
C ILE A 11 -10.27 24.90 13.37
N THR A 12 -9.43 25.70 12.70
CA THR A 12 -9.71 26.09 11.32
C THR A 12 -9.56 24.89 10.40
N MET A 13 -10.37 24.88 9.33
CA MET A 13 -10.27 23.89 8.26
C MET A 13 -8.87 23.86 7.65
N GLY A 14 -8.17 25.00 7.54
CA GLY A 14 -6.77 25.07 7.13
C GLY A 14 -5.83 24.25 8.01
N THR A 15 -5.93 24.39 9.33
CA THR A 15 -5.13 23.59 10.28
C THR A 15 -5.48 22.11 10.18
N SER A 16 -6.77 21.78 10.03
CA SER A 16 -7.22 20.39 9.83
C SER A 16 -6.64 19.78 8.55
N LEU A 17 -6.60 20.55 7.46
CA LEU A 17 -6.03 20.09 6.19
C LEU A 17 -4.52 19.92 6.28
N LEU A 18 -3.82 20.78 7.02
CA LEU A 18 -2.38 20.65 7.23
C LEU A 18 -2.02 19.35 7.98
N VAL A 19 -2.83 18.97 8.98
CA VAL A 19 -2.61 17.76 9.78
C VAL A 19 -3.08 16.49 9.05
N LYS A 20 -4.29 16.48 8.50
CA LYS A 20 -4.90 15.28 7.86
C LYS A 20 -4.53 15.15 6.38
N GLY A 21 -4.12 16.22 5.71
CA GLY A 21 -3.77 16.24 4.29
C GLY A 21 -2.68 15.23 3.91
N PRO A 22 -1.53 15.18 4.62
CA PRO A 22 -0.50 14.17 4.38
C PRO A 22 -1.01 12.74 4.58
N VAL A 23 -1.88 12.53 5.58
CA VAL A 23 -2.50 11.22 5.85
C VAL A 23 -3.43 10.80 4.71
N LEU A 24 -4.26 11.72 4.21
CA LEU A 24 -5.13 11.46 3.05
C LEU A 24 -4.32 11.24 1.78
N PHE A 25 -3.27 12.02 1.54
CA PHE A 25 -2.36 11.83 0.41
C PHE A 25 -1.74 10.45 0.41
N THR A 26 -1.26 9.99 1.56
CA THR A 26 -0.66 8.66 1.67
C THR A 26 -1.70 7.55 1.57
N LEU A 27 -2.90 7.73 2.13
CA LEU A 27 -3.99 6.76 2.03
C LEU A 27 -4.44 6.55 0.57
N TYR A 28 -4.72 7.65 -0.15
CA TYR A 28 -5.08 7.60 -1.57
C TYR A 28 -3.92 7.08 -2.42
N GLY A 29 -2.71 7.54 -2.12
CA GLY A 29 -1.50 7.13 -2.80
C GLY A 29 -1.24 5.63 -2.70
N GLN A 30 -1.52 4.99 -1.56
CA GLN A 30 -1.34 3.55 -1.37
C GLN A 30 -2.29 2.71 -2.24
N VAL A 31 -3.55 3.10 -2.35
CA VAL A 31 -4.52 2.42 -3.24
C VAL A 31 -4.09 2.52 -4.71
N TRP A 32 -3.65 3.71 -5.14
CA TRP A 32 -3.13 3.88 -6.50
C TRP A 32 -1.79 3.16 -6.74
N ALA A 33 -0.93 3.05 -5.72
CA ALA A 33 0.28 2.23 -5.78
C ALA A 33 -0.09 0.77 -6.04
N LEU A 34 -1.10 0.26 -5.34
CA LEU A 34 -1.57 -1.11 -5.52
C LEU A 34 -2.12 -1.35 -6.92
N ALA A 35 -2.90 -0.40 -7.44
CA ALA A 35 -3.45 -0.46 -8.79
C ALA A 35 -2.34 -0.43 -9.86
N THR A 36 -1.36 0.46 -9.74
CA THR A 36 -0.23 0.54 -10.68
C THR A 36 0.67 -0.69 -10.61
N MET A 37 0.90 -1.26 -9.43
CA MET A 37 1.55 -2.56 -9.28
C MET A 37 0.76 -3.68 -9.98
N ALA A 38 -0.57 -3.72 -9.83
CA ALA A 38 -1.40 -4.70 -10.54
C ALA A 38 -1.27 -4.55 -12.06
N VAL A 39 -1.28 -3.32 -12.58
CA VAL A 39 -1.07 -3.01 -14.01
C VAL A 39 0.32 -3.45 -14.49
N GLU A 40 1.37 -3.15 -13.74
CA GLU A 40 2.73 -3.60 -14.04
C GLU A 40 2.81 -5.13 -14.10
N ARG A 41 2.20 -5.84 -13.14
CA ARG A 41 2.18 -7.31 -13.11
C ARG A 41 1.37 -7.91 -14.26
N CYS A 42 0.25 -7.29 -14.63
CA CYS A 42 -0.48 -7.65 -15.85
C CYS A 42 0.42 -7.49 -17.08
N TYR A 43 1.05 -6.33 -17.22
CA TYR A 43 1.94 -6.04 -18.34
C TYR A 43 3.10 -7.04 -18.44
N ALA A 44 3.77 -7.34 -17.31
CA ALA A 44 4.84 -8.33 -17.23
C ALA A 44 4.36 -9.76 -17.54
N THR A 45 3.12 -10.09 -17.18
CA THR A 45 2.51 -11.40 -17.47
C THR A 45 2.16 -11.55 -18.95
N TYR A 46 1.55 -10.54 -19.57
CA TYR A 46 1.14 -10.58 -20.98
C TYR A 46 2.33 -10.44 -21.94
N ARG A 47 3.31 -9.61 -21.61
CA ARG A 47 4.51 -9.35 -22.43
C ARG A 47 5.79 -9.98 -21.88
N TYR A 48 5.68 -11.16 -21.28
CA TYR A 48 6.82 -11.86 -20.66
C TYR A 48 8.07 -11.96 -21.58
N HIS A 49 7.89 -12.17 -22.90
CA HIS A 49 9.00 -12.29 -23.86
C HIS A 49 9.84 -11.01 -24.05
N ASP A 50 9.19 -9.84 -24.00
CA ASP A 50 9.83 -8.55 -24.32
C ASP A 50 10.01 -7.66 -23.07
N TYR A 51 9.45 -8.08 -21.93
CA TYR A 51 9.45 -7.29 -20.70
C TYR A 51 10.87 -6.99 -20.21
N GLU A 52 11.73 -8.00 -20.10
CA GLU A 52 13.11 -7.84 -19.61
C GLU A 52 14.03 -7.07 -20.58
N LYS A 53 13.70 -7.08 -21.87
CA LYS A 53 14.45 -6.35 -22.89
C LYS A 53 14.11 -4.85 -22.88
N ARG A 54 13.04 -4.47 -22.18
CA ARG A 54 12.54 -3.10 -22.16
C ARG A 54 13.05 -2.36 -20.92
N ASP A 55 13.50 -1.14 -21.17
CA ASP A 55 13.99 -0.20 -20.16
C ASP A 55 12.91 0.14 -19.09
N ASN A 56 13.36 0.58 -17.91
CA ASN A 56 12.56 0.87 -16.71
C ASN A 56 11.52 2.00 -16.88
N ARG A 57 11.34 2.52 -18.10
CA ARG A 57 10.46 3.62 -18.46
C ARG A 57 9.01 3.38 -18.08
N VAL A 58 8.52 2.15 -18.20
CA VAL A 58 7.13 1.81 -17.84
C VAL A 58 6.88 2.06 -16.35
N GLY A 59 7.80 1.62 -15.48
CA GLY A 59 7.69 1.87 -14.04
C GLY A 59 7.74 3.36 -13.70
N ILE A 60 8.66 4.11 -14.32
CA ILE A 60 8.78 5.57 -14.10
C ILE A 60 7.49 6.30 -14.52
N LEU A 61 6.91 5.94 -15.67
CA LEU A 61 5.64 6.52 -16.13
C LEU A 61 4.48 6.21 -15.19
N LEU A 62 4.40 4.98 -14.67
CA LEU A 62 3.37 4.59 -13.71
C LEU A 62 3.49 5.37 -12.39
N ILE A 63 4.72 5.58 -11.91
CA ILE A 63 4.96 6.40 -10.71
C ILE A 63 4.53 7.85 -10.97
N ALA A 64 4.95 8.45 -12.08
CA ALA A 64 4.56 9.83 -12.42
C ALA A 64 3.03 9.97 -12.51
N PHE A 65 2.36 9.01 -13.13
CA PHE A 65 0.89 8.95 -13.20
C PHE A 65 0.24 8.86 -11.82
N GLN A 66 0.79 8.03 -10.92
CA GLN A 66 0.30 7.89 -9.54
C GLN A 66 0.36 9.20 -8.76
N TRP A 67 1.45 9.97 -8.88
CA TRP A 67 1.59 11.27 -8.21
C TRP A 67 0.59 12.30 -8.75
N LEU A 68 0.41 12.33 -10.07
CA LEU A 68 -0.54 13.24 -10.72
C LEU A 68 -1.99 12.94 -10.30
N ILE A 69 -2.42 11.69 -10.35
CA ILE A 69 -3.80 11.32 -10.00
C ILE A 69 -4.09 11.55 -8.53
N ASN A 70 -3.11 11.30 -7.65
CA ASN A 70 -3.26 11.54 -6.22
C ASN A 70 -3.38 13.03 -5.89
N THR A 71 -2.55 13.87 -6.51
CA THR A 71 -2.60 15.33 -6.34
C THR A 71 -3.92 15.89 -6.84
N LEU A 72 -4.41 15.41 -8.00
CA LEU A 72 -5.70 15.78 -8.54
C LEU A 72 -6.86 15.39 -7.61
N TRP A 73 -6.79 14.22 -6.98
CA TRP A 73 -7.78 13.77 -6.00
C TRP A 73 -7.86 14.66 -4.77
N ILE A 74 -6.72 15.06 -4.20
CA ILE A 74 -6.73 16.00 -3.08
C ILE A 74 -7.31 17.34 -3.53
N TYR A 75 -6.88 17.85 -4.68
CA TYR A 75 -7.39 19.12 -5.19
C TYR A 75 -8.92 19.11 -5.32
N ILE A 76 -9.50 18.06 -5.92
CA ILE A 76 -10.96 17.89 -6.06
C ILE A 76 -11.64 17.77 -4.69
N ALA A 77 -11.04 17.06 -3.73
CA ALA A 77 -11.60 16.92 -2.39
C ALA A 77 -11.62 18.25 -1.60
N THR A 78 -10.70 19.17 -1.91
CA THR A 78 -10.52 20.43 -1.15
C THR A 78 -11.00 21.70 -1.86
N SER A 79 -11.28 21.66 -3.17
CA SER A 79 -11.53 22.86 -3.98
C SER A 79 -12.77 23.66 -3.58
N GLY A 80 -13.72 23.04 -2.87
CA GLY A 80 -14.93 23.69 -2.36
C GLY A 80 -14.93 23.96 -0.85
N ALA A 81 -13.78 23.86 -0.18
CA ALA A 81 -13.67 24.06 1.26
C ALA A 81 -13.28 25.50 1.63
N ASP A 82 -14.04 26.11 2.55
CA ASP A 82 -13.67 27.38 3.16
C ASP A 82 -12.58 27.14 4.22
N LEU A 83 -11.36 27.61 3.96
CA LEU A 83 -10.20 27.36 4.84
C LEU A 83 -10.33 28.00 6.23
N LEU A 84 -11.20 29.02 6.35
CA LEU A 84 -11.50 29.74 7.59
C LEU A 84 -12.69 29.14 8.36
N GLU A 85 -13.37 28.14 7.80
CA GLU A 85 -14.47 27.47 8.50
C GLU A 85 -13.97 26.80 9.78
N MET A 86 -14.66 27.06 10.88
CA MET A 86 -14.31 26.56 12.21
C MET A 86 -15.02 25.24 12.46
N LYS A 87 -14.26 24.21 12.85
CA LYS A 87 -14.78 22.87 13.11
C LYS A 87 -14.39 22.40 14.51
N ALA A 88 -15.33 21.77 15.19
CA ALA A 88 -15.11 21.10 16.48
C ALA A 88 -14.29 19.79 16.34
N TYR A 89 -14.14 19.28 15.12
CA TYR A 89 -13.39 18.05 14.84
C TYR A 89 -12.57 18.20 13.54
N PRO A 90 -11.29 17.76 13.50
CA PRO A 90 -10.45 17.76 12.31
C PRO A 90 -10.96 16.78 11.24
N SER A 91 -12.01 17.21 10.54
CA SER A 91 -12.56 16.53 9.37
C SER A 91 -12.31 17.35 8.12
N THR A 92 -11.87 16.67 7.06
CA THR A 92 -11.73 17.25 5.73
C THR A 92 -13.07 17.36 4.98
N ALA A 93 -14.13 16.75 5.49
CA ALA A 93 -15.46 16.89 4.92
C ALA A 93 -16.16 18.14 5.47
N THR A 94 -16.58 19.03 4.57
CA THR A 94 -17.54 20.12 4.82
C THR A 94 -18.92 19.70 4.29
N SER A 95 -19.98 20.47 4.59
CA SER A 95 -21.30 20.25 3.98
C SER A 95 -21.26 20.30 2.45
N THR A 96 -20.36 21.09 1.88
CA THR A 96 -20.14 21.24 0.43
C THR A 96 -19.28 20.13 -0.18
N THR A 97 -18.28 19.60 0.54
CA THR A 97 -17.31 18.63 -0.01
C THR A 97 -17.61 17.18 0.36
N SER A 98 -18.50 16.92 1.33
CA SER A 98 -18.81 15.58 1.85
C SER A 98 -19.27 14.60 0.76
N GLY A 99 -20.09 15.05 -0.19
CA GLY A 99 -20.58 14.24 -1.30
C GLY A 99 -19.48 13.85 -2.29
N ALA A 100 -18.58 14.79 -2.59
CA ALA A 100 -17.41 14.52 -3.43
C ALA A 100 -16.49 13.50 -2.73
N ILE A 101 -16.10 13.75 -1.49
CA ILE A 101 -15.25 12.86 -0.69
C ILE A 101 -15.86 11.46 -0.61
N SER A 102 -17.16 11.34 -0.31
CA SER A 102 -17.82 10.03 -0.24
C SER A 102 -17.77 9.28 -1.57
N THR A 103 -17.95 9.98 -2.69
CA THR A 103 -17.83 9.41 -4.03
C THR A 103 -16.40 8.95 -4.32
N LEU A 104 -15.40 9.73 -3.92
CA LEU A 104 -13.98 9.38 -4.07
C LEU A 104 -13.62 8.11 -3.29
N PHE A 105 -14.09 7.97 -2.05
CA PHE A 105 -13.87 6.77 -1.24
C PHE A 105 -14.48 5.52 -1.87
N PHE A 106 -15.70 5.60 -2.44
CA PHE A 106 -16.29 4.48 -3.18
C PHE A 106 -15.50 4.09 -4.43
N ILE A 107 -14.99 5.07 -5.18
CA ILE A 107 -14.13 4.81 -6.35
C ILE A 107 -12.86 4.08 -5.89
N LEU A 108 -12.21 4.53 -4.82
CA LEU A 108 -11.02 3.89 -4.27
C LEU A 108 -11.31 2.46 -3.77
N ALA A 109 -12.46 2.23 -3.12
CA ALA A 109 -12.89 0.88 -2.74
C ALA A 109 -13.03 -0.03 -3.98
N GLY A 110 -13.59 0.48 -5.07
CA GLY A 110 -13.71 -0.25 -6.34
C GLY A 110 -12.35 -0.58 -6.96
N VAL A 111 -11.40 0.38 -6.93
CA VAL A 111 -10.02 0.17 -7.38
C VAL A 111 -9.32 -0.90 -6.55
N GLU A 112 -9.49 -0.87 -5.23
CA GLU A 112 -8.92 -1.84 -4.28
C GLU A 112 -9.42 -3.27 -4.55
N VAL A 113 -10.74 -3.44 -4.69
CA VAL A 113 -11.37 -4.73 -5.04
C VAL A 113 -10.88 -5.23 -6.40
N THR A 114 -10.77 -4.33 -7.38
CA THR A 114 -10.30 -4.67 -8.72
C THR A 114 -8.84 -5.12 -8.69
N ALA A 115 -7.96 -4.37 -8.01
CA ALA A 115 -6.55 -4.71 -7.89
C ALA A 115 -6.38 -6.09 -7.22
N PHE A 116 -7.06 -6.33 -6.08
CA PHE A 116 -7.02 -7.63 -5.41
C PHE A 116 -7.48 -8.78 -6.32
N SER A 117 -8.58 -8.57 -7.05
CA SER A 117 -9.12 -9.55 -8.01
C SER A 117 -8.14 -9.84 -9.15
N VAL A 118 -7.45 -8.81 -9.66
CA VAL A 118 -6.41 -8.94 -10.69
C VAL A 118 -5.24 -9.78 -10.18
N PHE A 119 -4.74 -9.53 -8.96
CA PHE A 119 -3.65 -10.33 -8.38
C PHE A 119 -4.02 -11.81 -8.24
N LEU A 120 -5.25 -12.11 -7.79
CA LEU A 120 -5.76 -13.48 -7.74
C LEU A 120 -5.90 -14.10 -9.15
N GLY A 121 -6.48 -13.35 -10.08
CA GLY A 121 -6.66 -13.76 -11.46
C GLY A 121 -5.34 -14.07 -12.16
N LEU A 122 -4.33 -13.21 -12.00
CA LEU A 122 -2.98 -13.42 -12.53
C LEU A 122 -2.31 -14.66 -11.94
N LEU A 123 -2.47 -14.91 -10.64
CA LEU A 123 -1.91 -16.11 -10.02
C LEU A 123 -2.54 -17.38 -10.58
N LEU A 124 -3.86 -17.41 -10.74
CA LEU A 124 -4.58 -18.54 -11.32
C LEU A 124 -4.23 -18.73 -12.80
N TYR A 125 -4.19 -17.63 -13.56
CA TYR A 125 -3.82 -17.63 -14.97
C TYR A 125 -2.41 -18.18 -15.18
N ASN A 126 -1.42 -17.65 -14.44
CA ASN A 126 -0.03 -18.08 -14.58
C ASN A 126 0.17 -19.54 -14.15
N ARG A 127 -0.53 -20.01 -13.09
CA ARG A 127 -0.51 -21.43 -12.69
C ARG A 127 -1.09 -22.34 -13.77
N ARG A 128 -2.24 -21.97 -14.34
CA ARG A 128 -2.85 -22.73 -15.45
C ARG A 128 -1.94 -22.77 -16.66
N LYS A 129 -1.40 -21.61 -17.05
CA LYS A 129 -0.45 -21.50 -18.16
C LYS A 129 0.76 -22.41 -17.91
N ARG A 130 1.35 -22.38 -16.72
CA ARG A 130 2.48 -23.26 -16.35
C ARG A 130 2.21 -24.75 -16.57
N THR A 131 1.02 -25.24 -16.22
CA THR A 131 0.65 -26.66 -16.42
C THR A 131 0.48 -27.01 -17.91
N GLN A 132 0.14 -26.04 -18.75
CA GLN A 132 -0.06 -26.23 -20.20
C GLN A 132 1.24 -26.12 -21.02
N LEU A 133 2.35 -25.67 -20.42
CA LEU A 133 3.65 -25.52 -21.09
C LEU A 133 4.36 -26.89 -21.20
N GLY A 134 3.87 -27.78 -22.06
CA GLY A 134 4.52 -29.06 -22.36
C GLY A 134 5.92 -28.86 -22.97
N PHE A 135 5.98 -28.52 -24.26
CA PHE A 135 7.22 -28.41 -25.05
C PHE A 135 7.65 -26.95 -25.35
N VAL A 136 7.34 -26.02 -24.46
CA VAL A 136 7.73 -24.60 -24.64
C VAL A 136 9.20 -24.39 -24.23
N PRO A 137 9.96 -23.51 -24.92
CA PRO A 137 11.35 -23.15 -24.57
C PRO A 137 11.55 -22.83 -23.08
N LEU A 138 12.72 -23.19 -22.55
CA LEU A 138 13.06 -23.05 -21.13
C LEU A 138 12.92 -21.60 -20.62
N THR A 139 13.26 -20.61 -21.46
CA THR A 139 13.16 -19.19 -21.11
C THR A 139 11.74 -18.77 -20.74
N GLU A 140 10.74 -19.22 -21.49
CA GLU A 140 9.35 -18.87 -21.21
C GLU A 140 8.84 -19.52 -19.93
N LYS A 141 9.24 -20.77 -19.68
CA LYS A 141 8.93 -21.49 -18.43
C LYS A 141 9.55 -20.77 -17.23
N TYR A 142 10.77 -20.26 -17.39
CA TYR A 142 11.46 -19.49 -16.36
C TYR A 142 10.73 -18.17 -16.06
N GLN A 143 10.44 -17.37 -17.08
CA GLN A 143 9.75 -16.07 -16.92
C GLN A 143 8.37 -16.22 -16.29
N ILE A 144 7.60 -17.24 -16.67
CA ILE A 144 6.29 -17.53 -16.04
C ILE A 144 6.49 -18.00 -14.60
N GLY A 145 7.50 -18.83 -14.32
CA GLY A 145 7.85 -19.26 -12.97
C GLY A 145 8.22 -18.08 -12.05
N GLU A 146 9.00 -17.13 -12.56
CA GLU A 146 9.35 -15.90 -11.88
C GLU A 146 8.12 -15.03 -11.59
N ASN A 147 7.27 -14.81 -12.60
CA ASN A 147 6.01 -14.08 -12.41
C ASN A 147 5.10 -14.73 -11.35
N ILE A 148 5.00 -16.06 -11.30
CA ILE A 148 4.27 -16.77 -10.23
C ILE A 148 4.88 -16.50 -8.87
N ARG A 149 6.22 -16.59 -8.75
CA ARG A 149 6.94 -16.40 -7.50
C ARG A 149 6.78 -14.95 -7.00
N ALA A 150 6.94 -13.98 -7.89
CA ALA A 150 6.74 -12.56 -7.59
C ALA A 150 5.31 -12.26 -7.14
N THR A 151 4.29 -12.74 -7.88
CA THR A 151 2.88 -12.54 -7.52
C THR A 151 2.54 -13.23 -6.18
N GLN A 152 3.06 -14.43 -5.91
CA GLN A 152 2.87 -15.10 -4.62
C GLN A 152 3.50 -14.37 -3.44
N LEU A 153 4.60 -13.66 -3.70
CA LEU A 153 5.26 -12.83 -2.70
C LEU A 153 4.46 -11.58 -2.38
N MET A 154 3.90 -10.94 -3.41
CA MET A 154 3.08 -9.73 -3.27
C MET A 154 1.70 -10.02 -2.70
N LEU A 155 1.09 -11.16 -3.02
CA LEU A 155 -0.29 -11.49 -2.61
C LEU A 155 -0.59 -11.31 -1.10
N PRO A 156 0.24 -11.77 -0.14
CA PRO A 156 -0.04 -11.54 1.28
C PRO A 156 -0.03 -10.05 1.64
N MET A 157 0.84 -9.23 1.02
CA MET A 157 0.83 -7.78 1.19
C MET A 157 -0.47 -7.17 0.65
N VAL A 158 -0.89 -7.55 -0.56
CA VAL A 158 -2.15 -7.10 -1.17
C VAL A 158 -3.35 -7.51 -0.30
N PHE A 159 -3.37 -8.73 0.20
CA PHE A 159 -4.44 -9.23 1.07
C PHE A 159 -4.53 -8.45 2.38
N THR A 160 -3.39 -8.20 3.03
CA THR A 160 -3.35 -7.38 4.26
C THR A 160 -3.81 -5.95 3.99
N HIS A 161 -3.39 -5.35 2.87
CA HIS A 161 -3.85 -4.02 2.47
C HIS A 161 -5.38 -4.02 2.26
N PHE A 162 -5.90 -4.96 1.48
CA PHE A 162 -7.34 -5.14 1.24
C PHE A 162 -8.14 -5.24 2.55
N CYS A 163 -7.74 -6.11 3.48
CA CYS A 163 -8.42 -6.29 4.76
C CYS A 163 -8.39 -5.03 5.64
N CYS A 164 -7.30 -4.25 5.61
CA CYS A 164 -7.17 -3.05 6.44
C CYS A 164 -7.83 -1.81 5.82
N PHE A 165 -7.91 -1.73 4.49
CA PHE A 165 -8.38 -0.54 3.78
C PHE A 165 -9.87 -0.61 3.45
N ILE A 166 -10.41 -1.79 3.10
CA ILE A 166 -11.83 -1.92 2.72
C ILE A 166 -12.80 -1.42 3.80
N PRO A 167 -12.63 -1.71 5.10
CA PRO A 167 -13.54 -1.18 6.12
C PRO A 167 -13.57 0.35 6.09
N THR A 168 -12.39 0.99 6.06
CA THR A 168 -12.28 2.46 5.96
C THR A 168 -12.86 3.01 4.66
N LEU A 169 -12.58 2.37 3.51
CA LEU A 169 -13.00 2.85 2.20
C LEU A 169 -14.49 2.66 1.92
N PHE A 170 -15.14 1.67 2.56
CA PHE A 170 -16.54 1.35 2.33
C PHE A 170 -17.47 1.84 3.43
N ALA A 171 -17.16 1.58 4.70
CA ALA A 171 -18.07 1.89 5.80
C ALA A 171 -18.17 3.40 6.10
N LEU A 172 -17.09 4.17 5.90
CA LEU A 172 -17.11 5.63 6.07
C LEU A 172 -18.08 6.34 5.09
N PRO A 173 -17.97 6.17 3.75
CA PRO A 173 -18.92 6.80 2.83
C PRO A 173 -20.31 6.16 2.88
N PHE A 174 -20.43 4.89 3.30
CA PHE A 174 -21.73 4.27 3.53
C PHE A 174 -22.49 4.99 4.63
N TYR A 175 -21.84 5.27 5.77
CA TYR A 175 -22.44 6.05 6.84
C TYR A 175 -22.83 7.45 6.36
N MET A 176 -21.93 8.17 5.70
CA MET A 176 -22.21 9.54 5.22
C MET A 176 -23.39 9.64 4.24
N LYS A 177 -23.62 8.60 3.45
CA LYS A 177 -24.62 8.63 2.36
C LYS A 177 -25.96 8.03 2.75
N PHE A 178 -25.97 7.05 3.66
CA PHE A 178 -27.17 6.28 4.00
C PHE A 178 -27.65 6.48 5.45
N ILE A 179 -26.81 7.00 6.33
CA ILE A 179 -27.17 7.31 7.72
C ILE A 179 -27.16 8.82 7.87
N ASP A 180 -28.30 9.39 8.28
CA ASP A 180 -28.52 10.83 8.32
C ASP A 180 -27.46 11.52 9.21
N PRO A 181 -26.53 12.33 8.64
CA PRO A 181 -25.44 12.95 9.39
C PRO A 181 -25.94 14.04 10.35
N THR A 182 -27.22 14.38 10.28
CA THR A 182 -27.92 15.32 11.17
C THR A 182 -28.11 14.77 12.59
N VAL A 183 -27.93 13.47 12.81
CA VAL A 183 -28.36 12.82 14.06
C VAL A 183 -27.43 13.10 15.26
N GLU A 184 -26.11 13.19 15.10
CA GLU A 184 -25.21 13.67 16.17
C GLU A 184 -23.77 13.78 15.65
N GLN A 185 -23.15 14.97 15.63
CA GLN A 185 -21.75 15.14 15.20
C GLN A 185 -20.76 14.26 16.00
N ARG A 186 -21.11 13.96 17.25
CA ARG A 186 -20.40 13.04 18.13
C ARG A 186 -20.46 11.60 17.63
N GLY A 187 -21.63 11.14 17.20
CA GLY A 187 -21.83 9.79 16.66
C GLY A 187 -21.03 9.55 15.39
N PHE A 188 -21.02 10.53 14.49
CA PHE A 188 -20.19 10.48 13.29
C PHE A 188 -18.69 10.40 13.62
N THR A 189 -18.21 11.20 14.57
CA THR A 189 -16.80 11.22 14.97
C THR A 189 -16.36 9.86 15.51
N VAL A 190 -17.11 9.31 16.47
CA VAL A 190 -16.83 8.00 17.07
C VAL A 190 -16.86 6.90 16.01
N TYR A 191 -17.85 6.94 15.11
CA TYR A 191 -17.95 5.97 14.02
C TYR A 191 -16.75 6.04 13.08
N SER A 192 -16.37 7.24 12.66
CA SER A 192 -15.26 7.46 11.72
C SER A 192 -13.93 6.94 12.26
N GLU A 193 -13.65 7.16 13.55
CA GLU A 193 -12.43 6.69 14.21
C GLU A 193 -12.47 5.16 14.44
N THR A 194 -13.65 4.59 14.73
CA THR A 194 -13.80 3.13 14.93
C THR A 194 -13.56 2.34 13.63
N VAL A 195 -13.98 2.91 12.50
CA VAL A 195 -13.87 2.29 11.17
C VAL A 195 -12.50 2.58 10.51
N TYR A 196 -11.70 3.47 11.10
CA TYR A 196 -10.39 3.84 10.60
C TYR A 196 -9.32 2.79 10.91
N THR A 197 -9.34 1.70 10.15
CA THR A 197 -8.44 0.54 10.32
C THR A 197 -7.13 0.66 9.54
N SER A 198 -6.97 1.66 8.67
CA SER A 198 -5.76 1.83 7.85
C SER A 198 -4.44 1.91 8.65
N PRO A 199 -4.36 2.51 9.86
CA PRO A 199 -3.09 2.55 10.60
C PRO A 199 -2.56 1.18 11.01
N PHE A 200 -3.44 0.19 11.19
CA PHE A 200 -3.04 -1.18 11.50
C PHE A 200 -2.21 -1.81 10.37
N TYR A 201 -2.41 -1.37 9.12
CA TYR A 201 -1.61 -1.83 7.98
C TYR A 201 -0.11 -1.58 8.17
N CYS A 202 0.26 -0.42 8.73
CA CYS A 202 1.66 -0.06 8.96
C CYS A 202 2.38 -1.04 9.91
N VAL A 203 1.65 -1.66 10.83
CA VAL A 203 2.17 -2.64 11.79
C VAL A 203 2.07 -4.07 11.23
N LEU A 204 0.96 -4.40 10.57
CA LEU A 204 0.72 -5.74 10.04
C LEU A 204 1.64 -6.07 8.85
N LEU A 205 1.91 -5.09 7.97
CA LEU A 205 2.76 -5.28 6.80
C LEU A 205 4.16 -5.83 7.14
N PRO A 206 4.96 -5.19 8.02
CA PRO A 206 6.28 -5.70 8.37
C PRO A 206 6.22 -7.05 9.07
N ILE A 207 5.19 -7.33 9.87
CA ILE A 207 4.99 -8.64 10.51
C ILE A 207 4.77 -9.72 9.43
N VAL A 208 3.87 -9.47 8.48
CA VAL A 208 3.57 -10.39 7.37
C VAL A 208 4.80 -10.60 6.48
N LEU A 209 5.52 -9.54 6.14
CA LEU A 209 6.74 -9.61 5.34
C LEU A 209 7.85 -10.37 6.08
N PHE A 210 8.05 -10.08 7.36
CA PHE A 210 8.98 -10.83 8.21
C PHE A 210 8.59 -12.30 8.23
N TRP A 211 7.31 -12.64 8.31
CA TRP A 211 6.85 -14.03 8.34
C TRP A 211 7.07 -14.79 7.05
N ARG A 212 6.88 -14.11 5.91
CA ARG A 212 6.97 -14.73 4.58
C ARG A 212 8.40 -14.80 4.04
N HIS A 213 9.22 -13.79 4.27
CA HIS A 213 10.57 -13.76 3.70
C HIS A 213 11.61 -14.37 4.64
N LYS A 214 11.95 -15.63 4.40
CA LYS A 214 13.10 -16.28 5.06
C LYS A 214 14.42 -15.54 4.80
N VAL A 215 14.60 -14.98 3.60
CA VAL A 215 15.78 -14.18 3.24
C VAL A 215 15.83 -12.86 4.01
N LEU A 216 14.68 -12.18 4.17
CA LEU A 216 14.61 -10.96 4.97
C LEU A 216 14.91 -11.28 6.45
N ARG A 217 14.37 -12.39 6.99
CA ARG A 217 14.70 -12.89 8.33
C ARG A 217 16.20 -13.14 8.47
N TYR A 218 16.80 -13.85 7.52
CA TYR A 218 18.23 -14.16 7.53
C TYR A 218 19.09 -12.88 7.46
N ASN A 219 18.75 -11.95 6.56
CA ASN A 219 19.47 -10.68 6.43
C ASN A 219 19.30 -9.78 7.66
N LEU A 220 18.12 -9.72 8.26
CA LEU A 220 17.88 -8.99 9.51
C LEU A 220 18.62 -9.63 10.69
N GLN A 221 18.60 -10.96 10.79
CA GLN A 221 19.37 -11.69 11.80
C GLN A 221 20.88 -11.47 11.60
N LYS A 222 21.35 -11.36 10.36
CA LYS A 222 22.73 -11.02 10.03
C LYS A 222 23.08 -9.59 10.43
N VAL A 223 22.24 -8.59 10.15
CA VAL A 223 22.48 -7.19 10.54
C VAL A 223 22.40 -7.00 12.07
N MET A 224 21.39 -7.59 12.72
CA MET A 224 21.26 -7.54 14.18
C MET A 224 22.38 -8.35 14.88
N GLY A 225 22.82 -9.46 14.27
CA GLY A 225 23.97 -10.24 14.73
C GLY A 225 25.32 -9.56 14.46
N MET A 226 25.43 -8.73 13.41
CA MET A 226 26.62 -7.91 13.14
C MET A 226 26.78 -6.77 14.15
N ASN A 227 25.67 -6.18 14.64
CA ASN A 227 25.73 -5.18 15.71
C ASN A 227 26.10 -5.77 17.09
N ALA A 228 26.10 -7.09 17.23
CA ALA A 228 26.55 -7.81 18.43
C ALA A 228 28.03 -8.26 18.33
N ILE A 229 28.72 -7.99 17.21
CA ILE A 229 30.11 -8.38 17.01
C ILE A 229 31.00 -7.15 17.13
N SER A 230 31.78 -7.13 18.21
CA SER A 230 32.77 -6.12 18.59
C SER A 230 33.58 -5.59 17.39
N PRO A 231 33.83 -4.27 17.30
CA PRO A 231 34.64 -3.66 16.24
C PRO A 231 36.12 -4.09 16.19
N ASP A 232 36.55 -5.04 17.02
CA ASP A 232 37.95 -5.45 17.21
C ASP A 232 38.33 -6.77 16.50
N ALA A 233 37.49 -7.32 15.63
CA ALA A 233 37.83 -8.56 14.92
C ALA A 233 38.89 -8.30 13.82
N PRO A 234 40.01 -9.05 13.80
CA PRO A 234 41.10 -8.82 12.85
C PRO A 234 40.65 -9.02 11.38
N PRO A 235 41.22 -8.22 10.44
CA PRO A 235 40.73 -8.09 9.06
C PRO A 235 40.72 -9.42 8.27
N ASP A 236 41.66 -10.31 8.56
CA ASP A 236 41.78 -11.62 7.91
C ASP A 236 40.56 -12.51 8.18
N GLN A 237 39.96 -12.37 9.36
CA GLN A 237 38.82 -13.17 9.79
C GLN A 237 37.51 -12.68 9.15
N GLN A 238 37.42 -11.38 8.80
CA GLN A 238 36.27 -10.83 8.07
C GLN A 238 36.25 -11.29 6.60
N GLN A 239 37.40 -11.35 5.93
CA GLN A 239 37.48 -11.81 4.54
C GLN A 239 37.09 -13.28 4.38
N VAL A 240 37.63 -14.16 5.22
CA VAL A 240 37.32 -15.61 5.16
C VAL A 240 35.83 -15.84 5.40
N ARG A 241 35.22 -15.11 6.34
CA ARG A 241 33.77 -15.19 6.59
C ARG A 241 32.93 -14.60 5.46
N HIS A 242 33.36 -13.52 4.81
CA HIS A 242 32.67 -12.98 3.63
C HIS A 242 32.58 -14.03 2.51
N PHE A 243 33.68 -14.72 2.24
CA PHE A 243 33.70 -15.79 1.23
C PHE A 243 32.88 -17.01 1.64
N GLN A 244 32.84 -17.37 2.93
CA GLN A 244 31.96 -18.43 3.43
C GLN A 244 30.48 -18.08 3.26
N LEU A 245 30.09 -16.84 3.55
CA LEU A 245 28.71 -16.37 3.36
C LEU A 245 28.28 -16.36 1.89
N LEU A 246 29.18 -15.97 0.97
CA LEU A 246 28.93 -16.07 -0.47
C LEU A 246 28.75 -17.54 -0.89
N LYS A 247 29.58 -18.44 -0.39
CA LYS A 247 29.51 -19.88 -0.68
C LYS A 247 28.22 -20.52 -0.14
N GLU A 248 27.77 -20.12 1.04
CA GLU A 248 26.48 -20.57 1.61
C GLU A 248 25.28 -19.99 0.85
N SER A 249 25.35 -18.74 0.40
CA SER A 249 24.31 -18.14 -0.44
C SER A 249 24.17 -18.84 -1.80
N TRP A 250 25.28 -19.36 -2.32
CA TRP A 250 25.33 -20.10 -3.59
C TRP A 250 24.89 -21.55 -3.45
N ASN A 251 25.16 -22.18 -2.30
CA ASN A 251 24.90 -23.61 -2.05
C ASN A 251 23.63 -23.88 -1.22
N GLY A 252 22.91 -22.84 -0.78
CA GLY A 252 21.60 -23.00 -0.15
C GLY A 252 20.62 -23.72 -1.07
N PRO A 253 19.68 -24.54 -0.54
CA PRO A 253 18.81 -25.35 -1.37
C PRO A 253 18.05 -24.47 -2.38
N LEU A 254 18.32 -24.71 -3.66
CA LEU A 254 17.57 -24.18 -4.79
C LEU A 254 16.08 -24.46 -4.54
N ALA A 255 15.32 -23.41 -4.27
CA ALA A 255 13.87 -23.44 -4.28
C ALA A 255 13.34 -23.17 -5.69
#